data_AF-A0A6G0A453-F1
#
_entry.id   AF-A0A6G0A453-F1
#
_cell.length_a   1.000
_cell.length_b   1.000
_cell.length_c   1.000
_cell.angle_alpha   90.00
_cell.angle_beta   90.00
_cell.angle_gamma   90.00
#
_symmetry.space_group_name_H-M   'P 1'
#
loop_
_entity.id
_entity.type
_entity.pdbx_description
1 polymer ?
#
loop_
_entity_poly.entity_id
_entity_poly.type
_entity_poly.pdbx_seq_one_letter_code
_entity_poly.pdbx_strand_id
1 'polypeptide(L)'
;MGVQPAMMKRIEKMRAEEGFTLVELLVVIVILAVLAAVVVFAVSGINDRGQQSACEADQQTLQQAQEAYSATRRGSNDEPVPYYATNATTLRTAGFLSGEIDTYNTTTGTDPDANGPQGYTINPVGACTGLVSVIDVNPPA
;
A
#
# COMPACT_ATOMS: atom_id res chain seq x y z
N MET A 1 45.78 -59.68 -33.32
CA MET A 1 45.53 -58.67 -32.28
C MET A 1 45.53 -57.31 -32.98
N GLY A 2 44.42 -56.76 -33.46
CA GLY A 2 43.22 -56.41 -32.70
C GLY A 2 43.27 -54.92 -32.32
N VAL A 3 43.56 -54.03 -33.27
CA VAL A 3 43.57 -52.57 -33.04
C VAL A 3 42.12 -52.09 -33.00
N GLN A 4 41.63 -51.68 -31.83
CA GLN A 4 40.27 -51.20 -31.63
C GLN A 4 40.15 -49.71 -32.01
N PRO A 5 39.25 -49.31 -32.93
CA PRO A 5 38.97 -47.91 -33.20
C PRO A 5 37.82 -47.45 -32.28
N ALA A 6 38.09 -47.25 -30.99
CA ALA A 6 37.08 -46.78 -30.03
C ALA A 6 37.03 -45.24 -29.86
N MET A 7 37.89 -44.48 -30.56
CA MET A 7 38.08 -43.05 -30.28
C MET A 7 37.43 -42.09 -31.30
N MET A 8 37.02 -42.56 -32.48
CA MET A 8 36.42 -41.68 -33.51
C MET A 8 34.92 -41.36 -33.29
N LYS A 9 34.21 -42.11 -32.44
CA LYS A 9 32.76 -41.94 -32.22
C LYS A 9 32.36 -40.82 -31.24
N ARG A 10 33.33 -40.17 -30.58
CA ARG A 10 33.04 -39.06 -29.65
C ARG A 10 32.95 -37.69 -30.31
N ILE A 11 33.55 -37.51 -31.50
CA ILE A 11 33.56 -36.21 -32.20
C ILE A 11 32.25 -35.96 -32.96
N GLU A 12 31.59 -37.00 -33.50
CA GLU A 12 30.29 -36.86 -34.15
C GLU A 12 29.17 -36.46 -33.17
N LYS A 13 29.28 -36.86 -31.89
CA LYS A 13 28.26 -36.57 -30.88
C LYS A 13 28.26 -35.11 -30.39
N MET A 14 29.37 -34.38 -30.56
CA MET A 14 29.48 -32.96 -30.18
C MET A 14 28.99 -32.00 -31.28
N ARG A 15 28.85 -32.47 -32.53
CA ARG A 15 28.27 -31.68 -33.64
C ARG A 15 26.75 -31.72 -33.70
N ALA A 16 26.12 -32.51 -32.83
CA ALA A 16 24.66 -32.61 -32.70
C ALA A 16 24.09 -31.62 -31.66
N GLU A 17 24.88 -30.65 -31.21
CA GLU A 17 24.36 -29.50 -30.47
C GLU A 17 23.74 -28.53 -31.49
N GLU A 18 22.44 -28.69 -31.73
CA GLU A 18 21.64 -27.73 -32.50
C GLU A 18 21.68 -26.37 -31.81
N GLY A 19 22.40 -25.42 -32.40
CA GLY A 19 22.43 -24.03 -31.95
C GLY A 19 21.11 -23.32 -32.26
N PHE A 20 20.62 -22.52 -31.32
CA PHE A 20 19.49 -21.60 -31.54
C PHE A 20 19.71 -20.78 -32.80
N THR A 21 18.69 -20.69 -33.65
CA THR A 21 18.81 -19.89 -34.87
C THR A 21 18.69 -18.39 -34.52
N LEU A 22 19.41 -17.52 -35.24
CA LEU A 22 19.30 -16.06 -35.05
C LEU A 22 17.87 -15.55 -35.24
N VAL A 23 17.11 -16.20 -36.14
CA VAL A 23 15.71 -15.86 -36.44
C VAL A 23 14.81 -16.17 -35.24
N GLU A 24 15.08 -17.26 -34.52
CA GLU A 24 14.32 -17.71 -33.36
C GLU A 24 14.50 -16.76 -32.18
N LEU A 25 15.71 -16.22 -31.97
CA LEU A 25 15.90 -15.15 -30.98
C LEU A 25 15.30 -13.81 -31.44
N LEU A 26 15.34 -13.50 -32.74
CA LEU A 26 14.79 -12.26 -33.28
C LEU A 26 13.27 -12.18 -33.08
N VAL A 27 12.53 -13.25 -33.38
CA VAL A 27 11.07 -13.23 -33.22
C VAL A 27 10.67 -13.11 -31.75
N VAL A 28 11.43 -13.73 -30.83
CA VAL A 28 11.16 -13.67 -29.39
C VAL A 28 11.29 -12.23 -28.85
N ILE A 29 12.38 -11.53 -29.19
CA ILE A 29 12.55 -10.14 -28.73
C ILE A 29 11.50 -9.20 -29.32
N VAL A 30 11.03 -9.47 -30.55
CA VAL A 30 9.94 -8.70 -31.18
C VAL A 30 8.63 -8.92 -30.41
N ILE A 31 8.30 -10.16 -30.05
CA ILE A 31 7.11 -10.47 -29.25
C ILE A 31 7.22 -9.81 -27.86
N LEU A 32 8.37 -9.94 -27.19
CA LEU A 32 8.60 -9.31 -25.88
C LEU A 32 8.51 -7.78 -25.94
N ALA A 33 8.98 -7.15 -27.02
CA ALA A 33 8.87 -5.71 -27.20
C ALA A 33 7.40 -5.25 -27.29
N VAL A 34 6.57 -5.98 -28.04
CA VAL A 34 5.13 -5.67 -28.15
C VAL A 34 4.41 -5.90 -26.83
N LEU A 35 4.68 -7.03 -26.15
CA LEU A 35 4.06 -7.34 -24.85
C LEU A 35 4.45 -6.31 -23.79
N ALA A 36 5.72 -5.92 -23.72
CA ALA A 36 6.20 -4.92 -22.77
C ALA A 36 5.49 -3.57 -22.96
N ALA A 37 5.29 -3.13 -24.21
CA ALA A 37 4.61 -1.86 -24.49
C ALA A 37 3.18 -1.82 -23.96
N VAL A 38 2.40 -2.90 -24.11
CA VAL A 38 1.02 -2.98 -23.61
C VAL A 38 0.99 -3.03 -22.08
N VAL A 39 1.91 -3.78 -21.46
CA VAL A 39 1.98 -3.93 -19.99
C VAL A 39 2.23 -2.60 -19.30
N VAL A 40 3.07 -1.72 -19.85
CA VAL A 40 3.37 -0.40 -19.25
C VAL A 40 2.09 0.43 -19.05
N PHE A 41 1.24 0.52 -20.08
CA PHE A 41 -0.01 1.26 -19.98
C PHE A 41 -1.01 0.60 -19.02
N ALA A 42 -1.09 -0.74 -19.02
CA ALA A 42 -2.00 -1.48 -18.14
C ALA A 42 -1.63 -1.33 -16.66
N VAL A 43 -0.34 -1.38 -16.32
CA VAL A 43 0.16 -1.32 -14.94
C VAL A 43 0.02 0.09 -14.35
N SER A 44 0.24 1.14 -15.15
CA SER A 44 0.12 2.53 -14.67
C SER A 44 -1.24 2.80 -14.01
N GLY A 45 -2.34 2.44 -14.66
CA GLY A 45 -3.69 2.66 -14.12
C GLY A 45 -4.11 1.70 -13.00
N ILE A 46 -3.39 0.60 -12.79
CA ILE A 46 -3.64 -0.32 -11.65
C ILE A 46 -2.97 0.23 -10.40
N ASN A 47 -1.76 0.77 -10.52
CA ASN A 47 -1.03 1.35 -9.40
C ASN A 47 -1.80 2.54 -8.78
N ASP A 48 -2.35 3.44 -9.60
CA ASP A 48 -3.11 4.61 -9.10
C ASP A 48 -4.35 4.19 -8.30
N ARG A 49 -5.12 3.23 -8.83
CA ARG A 49 -6.30 2.68 -8.13
C ARG A 49 -5.91 1.92 -6.87
N GLY A 50 -4.84 1.13 -6.92
CA GLY A 50 -4.32 0.42 -5.75
C GLY A 50 -3.90 1.39 -4.65
N GLN A 51 -3.25 2.50 -5.01
CA GLN A 51 -2.87 3.54 -4.07
C GLN A 51 -4.11 4.22 -3.46
N GLN A 52 -5.11 4.58 -4.27
CA GLN A 52 -6.35 5.18 -3.77
C GLN A 52 -7.06 4.25 -2.79
N SER A 53 -7.22 2.97 -3.13
CA SER A 53 -7.86 2.00 -2.24
C SER A 53 -7.08 1.77 -0.94
N ALA A 54 -5.74 1.80 -0.99
CA ALA A 54 -4.92 1.72 0.22
C ALA A 54 -5.13 2.95 1.13
N CYS A 55 -5.13 4.15 0.54
CA CYS A 55 -5.40 5.39 1.28
C CYS A 55 -6.80 5.38 1.94
N GLU A 56 -7.83 4.95 1.21
CA GLU A 56 -9.19 4.82 1.77
C GLU A 56 -9.24 3.82 2.94
N ALA A 57 -8.54 2.69 2.84
CA ALA A 57 -8.47 1.70 3.91
C ALA A 57 -7.75 2.23 5.16
N ASP A 58 -6.62 2.93 4.97
CA ASP A 58 -5.89 3.59 6.07
C ASP A 58 -6.77 4.64 6.75
N GLN A 59 -7.49 5.45 5.97
CA GLN A 59 -8.39 6.48 6.48
C GLN A 59 -9.54 5.89 7.30
N GLN A 60 -10.15 4.80 6.83
CA GLN A 60 -11.21 4.09 7.56
C GLN A 60 -10.67 3.49 8.86
N THR A 61 -9.46 2.93 8.82
CA THR A 61 -8.78 2.39 10.01
C THR A 61 -8.57 3.48 11.06
N LEU A 62 -8.13 4.68 10.65
CA LEU A 62 -7.97 5.81 11.56
C LEU A 62 -9.29 6.30 12.15
N GLN A 63 -10.35 6.40 11.34
CA GLN A 63 -11.68 6.78 11.83
C GLN A 63 -12.20 5.78 12.87
N GLN A 64 -12.14 4.48 12.57
CA GLN A 64 -12.58 3.43 13.49
C GLN A 64 -11.77 3.46 14.79
N ALA A 65 -10.46 3.71 14.72
CA ALA A 65 -9.63 3.86 15.90
C ALA A 65 -10.01 5.09 16.74
N GLN A 66 -10.33 6.22 16.10
CA GLN A 66 -10.81 7.43 16.78
C GLN A 66 -12.16 7.21 17.47
N GLU A 67 -13.10 6.58 16.77
CA GLU A 67 -14.42 6.25 17.31
C GLU A 67 -14.33 5.27 18.49
N ALA A 68 -13.52 4.22 18.34
CA ALA A 68 -13.29 3.25 19.41
C ALA A 68 -12.63 3.90 20.64
N TYR A 69 -11.65 4.79 20.42
CA TYR A 69 -11.03 5.55 21.49
C TYR A 69 -12.04 6.45 22.20
N SER A 70 -12.85 7.19 21.45
CA SER A 70 -13.90 8.05 22.01
C SER A 70 -14.93 7.26 22.80
N ALA A 71 -15.29 6.05 22.37
CA ALA A 71 -16.26 5.21 23.07
C ALA A 71 -15.79 4.79 24.49
N THR A 72 -14.48 4.85 24.77
CA THR A 72 -13.94 4.54 26.10
C THR A 72 -13.91 5.71 27.07
N ARG A 73 -14.18 6.93 26.57
CA ARG A 73 -13.99 8.16 27.33
C ARG A 73 -15.29 8.59 28.00
N ARG A 74 -15.21 8.86 29.30
CA ARG A 74 -16.36 9.20 30.14
C ARG A 74 -16.12 10.50 30.88
N GLY A 75 -17.17 11.31 30.98
CA GLY A 75 -17.14 12.59 31.70
C GLY A 75 -17.20 12.41 33.22
N SER A 76 -17.18 13.52 33.96
CA SER A 76 -17.18 13.52 35.43
C SER A 76 -18.42 12.86 36.06
N ASN A 77 -19.53 12.78 35.32
CA ASN A 77 -20.77 12.14 35.74
C ASN A 77 -20.93 10.72 35.17
N ASP A 78 -19.83 10.11 34.67
CA ASP A 78 -19.83 8.82 33.97
C ASP A 78 -20.68 8.80 32.69
N GLU A 79 -21.01 9.96 32.11
CA GLU A 79 -21.72 10.03 30.83
C GLU A 79 -20.73 9.88 29.64
N PRO A 80 -21.16 9.30 28.51
CA PRO A 80 -20.35 9.29 27.30
C PRO A 80 -20.12 10.73 26.83
N VAL A 81 -18.87 11.07 26.56
CA VAL A 81 -18.49 12.38 25.99
C VAL A 81 -17.67 12.15 24.73
N PRO A 82 -17.86 12.94 23.66
CA PRO A 82 -16.95 12.91 22.53
C PRO A 82 -15.55 13.24 23.04
N TYR A 83 -14.58 12.36 22.83
CA TYR A 83 -13.21 12.63 23.22
C TYR A 83 -12.26 11.87 22.32
N TYR A 84 -11.63 12.59 21.40
CA TYR A 84 -10.79 12.00 20.36
C TYR A 84 -9.31 12.10 20.70
N ALA A 85 -8.51 11.23 20.09
CA ALA A 85 -7.07 11.24 20.28
C ALA A 85 -6.44 12.37 19.46
N THR A 86 -5.48 13.08 20.07
CA THR A 86 -4.78 14.22 19.48
C THR A 86 -3.89 13.87 18.30
N ASN A 87 -3.47 12.62 18.19
CA ASN A 87 -2.65 12.10 17.10
C ASN A 87 -2.71 10.56 17.03
N ALA A 88 -2.21 10.00 15.93
CA ALA A 88 -2.13 8.55 15.71
C ALA A 88 -1.23 7.83 16.73
N THR A 89 -0.22 8.50 17.29
CA THR A 89 0.65 7.90 18.32
C THR A 89 -0.11 7.60 19.61
N THR A 90 -1.06 8.47 19.98
CA THR A 90 -1.94 8.27 21.13
C THR A 90 -2.84 7.06 20.93
N LEU A 91 -3.42 6.92 19.73
CA LEU A 91 -4.24 5.74 19.37
C LEU A 91 -3.43 4.45 19.45
N ARG A 92 -2.20 4.46 18.93
CA ARG A 92 -1.29 3.30 18.96
C ARG A 92 -0.90 2.93 20.39
N THR A 93 -0.50 3.91 21.20
CA THR A 93 -0.11 3.68 22.59
C THR A 93 -1.29 3.21 23.45
N ALA A 94 -2.50 3.69 23.14
CA ALA A 94 -3.73 3.24 23.79
C ALA A 94 -4.27 1.91 23.24
N GLY A 95 -3.62 1.31 22.23
CA GLY A 95 -3.96 -0.02 21.69
C GLY A 95 -5.08 -0.03 20.65
N PHE A 96 -5.52 1.13 20.17
CA PHE A 96 -6.56 1.25 19.12
C PHE A 96 -6.00 1.22 17.69
N LEU A 97 -4.68 1.30 17.55
CA LEU A 97 -3.98 1.22 16.26
C LEU A 97 -2.80 0.26 16.37
N SER A 98 -2.71 -0.71 15.45
CA SER A 98 -1.67 -1.76 15.47
C SER A 98 -0.38 -1.39 14.73
N GLY A 99 -0.39 -0.28 13.99
CA GLY A 99 0.73 0.19 13.18
C GLY A 99 0.83 1.71 13.11
N GLU A 100 1.89 2.20 12.51
CA GLU A 100 2.03 3.61 12.15
C GLU A 100 1.39 3.86 10.78
N ILE A 101 0.61 4.94 10.68
CA ILE A 101 -0.02 5.39 9.45
C ILE A 101 0.55 6.76 9.13
N ASP A 102 1.55 6.80 8.24
CA ASP A 102 2.26 8.03 7.83
C ASP A 102 1.60 8.77 6.67
N THR A 103 0.57 8.16 6.07
CA THR A 103 -0.20 8.71 4.94
C THR A 103 -1.22 9.76 5.36
N TYR A 104 -1.39 9.99 6.67
CA TYR A 104 -2.35 10.92 7.22
C TYR A 104 -1.78 11.68 8.41
N ASN A 105 -2.20 12.94 8.53
CA ASN A 105 -2.05 13.71 9.77
C ASN A 105 -3.42 13.82 10.46
N THR A 106 -3.43 13.71 11.79
CA THR A 106 -4.62 13.95 12.59
C THR A 106 -4.42 15.20 13.42
N THR A 107 -5.32 16.17 13.23
CA THR A 107 -5.39 17.38 14.07
C THR A 107 -6.70 17.35 14.84
N THR A 108 -6.69 17.74 16.10
CA THR A 108 -7.92 17.79 16.91
C THR A 108 -8.50 19.19 17.01
N GLY A 109 -9.83 19.27 16.97
CA GLY A 109 -10.58 20.44 17.37
C GLY A 109 -10.94 20.36 18.86
N THR A 110 -10.79 21.47 19.55
CA THR A 110 -11.25 21.66 20.93
C THR A 110 -12.29 22.76 20.95
N ASP A 111 -13.45 22.50 21.56
CA ASP A 111 -14.32 23.58 22.00
C ASP A 111 -13.65 24.27 23.22
N PRO A 112 -13.56 25.61 23.27
CA PRO A 112 -13.05 26.34 24.43
C PRO A 112 -13.76 26.02 25.75
N ASP A 113 -14.98 25.47 25.74
CA ASP A 113 -15.70 25.07 26.95
C ASP A 113 -15.56 23.57 27.33
N ALA A 114 -14.92 22.77 26.48
CA ALA A 114 -14.84 21.32 26.65
C ALA A 114 -13.56 20.86 27.36
N ASN A 115 -13.67 19.76 28.12
CA ASN A 115 -12.55 19.10 28.81
C ASN A 115 -11.68 18.25 27.86
N GLY A 116 -11.32 18.79 26.68
CA GLY A 116 -10.41 18.20 25.71
C GLY A 116 -10.97 18.07 24.29
N PRO A 117 -10.28 17.33 23.41
CA PRO A 117 -10.62 17.21 22.00
C PRO A 117 -12.01 16.64 21.72
N GLN A 118 -12.95 17.48 21.30
CA GLN A 118 -14.31 17.06 20.94
C GLN A 118 -14.44 16.74 19.45
N GLY A 119 -13.38 16.97 18.68
CA GLY A 119 -13.37 16.67 17.27
C GLY A 119 -11.98 16.40 16.71
N TYR A 120 -11.96 15.92 15.47
CA TYR A 120 -10.72 15.65 14.76
C TYR A 120 -10.88 15.85 13.26
N THR A 121 -9.75 16.13 12.62
CA THR A 121 -9.61 16.21 11.17
C THR A 121 -8.55 15.20 10.74
N ILE A 122 -8.88 14.32 9.80
CA ILE A 122 -7.93 13.43 9.14
C ILE A 122 -7.58 14.03 7.79
N ASN A 123 -6.34 14.51 7.67
CA ASN A 123 -5.83 15.15 6.46
C ASN A 123 -4.84 14.22 5.75
N PRO A 124 -5.10 13.80 4.50
CA PRO A 124 -4.15 13.00 3.72
C PRO A 124 -2.85 13.78 3.47
N VAL A 125 -1.73 13.08 3.52
CA VAL A 125 -0.40 13.61 3.24
C VAL A 125 0.38 12.66 2.32
N GLY A 126 1.49 13.13 1.75
CA GLY A 126 2.34 12.32 0.88
C GLY A 126 1.57 11.71 -0.28
N ALA A 127 1.70 10.40 -0.46
CA ALA A 127 1.10 9.65 -1.57
C ALA A 127 -0.44 9.63 -1.59
N CYS A 128 -1.10 9.97 -0.48
CA CYS A 128 -2.56 10.01 -0.40
C CYS A 128 -3.14 11.41 -0.69
N THR A 129 -2.29 12.43 -0.85
CA THR A 129 -2.72 13.80 -1.12
C THR A 129 -3.46 13.87 -2.46
N GLY A 130 -4.72 14.34 -2.43
CA GLY A 130 -5.55 14.47 -3.63
C GLY A 130 -6.16 13.16 -4.14
N LEU A 131 -5.87 12.02 -3.51
CA LEU A 131 -6.52 10.75 -3.81
C LEU A 131 -7.80 10.52 -2.99
N VAL A 132 -7.86 11.12 -1.79
CA VAL A 132 -9.00 10.99 -0.87
C VAL A 132 -9.33 12.34 -0.24
N SER A 133 -10.58 12.53 0.17
CA SER A 133 -11.04 13.75 0.83
C SER A 133 -10.56 13.84 2.28
N VAL A 134 -10.38 15.08 2.75
CA VAL A 134 -10.23 15.37 4.18
C VAL A 134 -11.51 14.96 4.89
N ILE A 135 -11.38 14.35 6.07
CA ILE A 135 -12.51 14.09 6.97
C ILE A 135 -12.42 15.06 8.12
N ASP A 136 -13.53 15.71 8.42
CA ASP A 136 -13.67 16.65 9.54
C ASP A 136 -14.86 16.23 10.40
N VAL A 137 -14.56 15.88 11.64
CA VAL A 137 -15.52 15.52 12.67
C VAL A 137 -15.31 16.49 13.83
N ASN A 138 -15.56 17.78 13.59
CA ASN A 138 -15.56 18.78 14.65
C ASN A 138 -16.98 19.12 15.11
N PRO A 139 -17.17 19.45 16.40
CA PRO A 139 -18.46 19.92 16.89
C PRO A 139 -18.87 21.19 16.13
N PRO A 140 -20.18 21.41 15.89
CA PRO A 140 -20.64 22.66 15.31
C PRO A 140 -20.24 23.82 16.24
N ALA A 141 -19.67 24.88 15.66
CA ALA A 141 -19.29 26.11 16.35
C ALA A 141 -20.50 26.87 16.93
#